data_AF-A0A651EZF8-F1
#
_entry.id   AF-A0A651EZF8-F1
#
_cell.length_a   1.000
_cell.length_b   1.000
_cell.length_c   1.000
_cell.angle_alpha   90.00
_cell.angle_beta   90.00
_cell.angle_gamma   90.00
#
_symmetry.space_group_name_H-M   'P 1'
#
loop_
_entity.id
_entity.type
_entity.pdbx_description
1 polymer ?
#
loop_
_entity_poly.entity_id
_entity_poly.type
_entity_poly.pdbx_seq_one_letter_code
_entity_poly.pdbx_strand_id
1 'polypeptide(L)'
;MSRIIIAAIALASFASVAAAQRLPVLLTVDITDPTNVIISATGEAPAFDDSSLFMSSGVSLLGLFEGMGFEILVPATIAGNLAPAGNAVGYNRFDNTFENLTPNDLNIFADGVGGQQLFDINEPAFSGATSPFDFSGAVFPPVGTSGRIVNGINPQSSTLGSWQIVPAPGSIALAAPLACLALRRRR
;
A
#
# COMPACT_ATOMS: atom_id res chain seq x y z
N MET A 1 19.32 57.86 40.39
CA MET A 1 17.88 57.98 40.06
C MET A 1 17.71 57.40 38.65
N SER A 2 17.15 56.18 38.52
CA SER A 2 15.81 55.91 37.93
C SER A 2 15.79 56.22 36.40
N ARG A 3 15.51 55.33 35.43
CA ARG A 3 14.54 54.22 35.27
C ARG A 3 14.99 53.31 34.10
N ILE A 4 15.13 52.00 34.25
CA ILE A 4 14.23 50.93 33.77
C ILE A 4 13.35 51.32 32.56
N ILE A 5 13.62 50.76 31.37
CA ILE A 5 12.59 50.30 30.42
C ILE A 5 13.07 48.97 29.81
N ILE A 6 12.28 47.93 30.08
CA ILE A 6 12.36 46.57 29.57
C ILE A 6 11.74 46.55 28.17
N ALA A 7 12.38 45.91 27.20
CA ALA A 7 11.71 45.44 25.98
C ALA A 7 12.34 44.13 25.52
N ALA A 8 11.85 43.04 26.09
CA ALA A 8 12.05 41.69 25.58
C ALA A 8 11.10 41.49 24.38
N ILE A 9 11.66 41.29 23.18
CA ILE A 9 10.92 40.76 22.05
C ILE A 9 11.54 39.40 21.73
N ALA A 10 10.94 38.36 22.30
CA ALA A 10 11.18 36.99 21.92
C ALA A 10 10.44 36.73 20.60
N LEU A 11 11.15 36.76 19.47
CA LEU A 11 10.66 36.11 18.25
C LEU A 11 10.90 34.60 18.40
N ALA A 12 9.93 33.91 18.98
CA ALA A 12 9.81 32.47 18.83
C ALA A 12 9.35 32.20 17.39
N SER A 13 10.32 31.97 16.50
CA SER A 13 10.05 31.40 15.17
C SER A 13 9.54 29.98 15.38
N PHE A 14 8.21 29.81 15.31
CA PHE A 14 7.59 28.51 15.17
C PHE A 14 8.01 27.93 13.82
N ALA A 15 9.03 27.08 13.84
CA ALA A 15 9.27 26.14 12.75
C ALA A 15 8.13 25.11 12.79
N SER A 16 7.03 25.41 12.11
CA SER A 16 6.03 24.41 11.78
C SER A 16 6.67 23.41 10.81
N VAL A 17 7.25 22.35 11.36
CA VAL A 17 7.56 21.15 10.59
C VAL A 17 6.20 20.62 10.16
N ALA A 18 5.80 20.90 8.91
CA ALA A 18 4.69 20.21 8.30
C ALA A 18 5.05 18.72 8.34
N ALA A 19 4.42 17.96 9.21
CA ALA A 19 4.50 16.51 9.16
C ALA A 19 3.96 16.13 7.78
N ALA A 20 4.84 15.67 6.88
CA ALA A 20 4.40 15.08 5.63
C ALA A 20 3.44 13.95 6.01
N GLN A 21 2.16 14.14 5.69
CA GLN A 21 1.14 13.17 6.05
C GLN A 21 1.48 11.86 5.33
N ARG A 22 1.88 10.86 6.11
CA ARG A 22 2.14 9.53 5.59
C ARG A 22 0.83 8.96 5.07
N LEU A 23 0.80 8.54 3.80
CA LEU A 23 -0.37 7.87 3.24
C LEU A 23 -0.66 6.57 4.00
N PRO A 24 -1.94 6.21 4.20
CA PRO A 24 -2.30 4.94 4.81
C PRO A 24 -1.75 3.78 3.96
N VAL A 25 -1.25 2.73 4.61
CA VAL A 25 -0.83 1.50 3.91
C VAL A 25 -2.08 0.64 3.78
N LEU A 26 -2.62 0.52 2.56
CA LEU A 26 -3.88 -0.19 2.30
C LEU A 26 -3.63 -1.66 1.93
N LEU A 27 -2.50 -1.93 1.29
CA LEU A 27 -2.09 -3.26 0.85
C LEU A 27 -0.65 -3.55 1.29
N THR A 28 -0.40 -4.76 1.76
CA THR A 28 0.95 -5.29 1.93
C THR A 28 1.26 -6.31 0.85
N VAL A 29 2.49 -6.29 0.33
CA VAL A 29 2.99 -7.24 -0.65
C VAL A 29 4.09 -8.07 0.01
N ASP A 30 3.82 -9.35 0.23
CA ASP A 30 4.79 -10.30 0.77
C ASP A 30 5.61 -10.91 -0.36
N ILE A 31 6.90 -10.62 -0.37
CA ILE A 31 7.84 -11.06 -1.40
C ILE A 31 8.86 -12.07 -0.87
N THR A 32 8.58 -12.70 0.27
CA THR A 32 9.52 -13.65 0.92
C THR A 32 9.95 -14.76 -0.02
N ASP A 33 9.03 -15.19 -0.88
CA ASP A 33 9.28 -16.10 -1.97
C ASP A 33 8.64 -15.49 -3.24
N PRO A 34 9.44 -15.13 -4.26
CA PRO A 34 8.90 -14.51 -5.47
C PRO A 34 8.05 -15.48 -6.30
N THR A 35 8.09 -16.79 -6.05
CA THR A 35 7.15 -17.76 -6.65
C THR A 35 5.82 -17.84 -5.89
N ASN A 36 5.72 -17.23 -4.71
CA ASN A 36 4.57 -17.28 -3.80
C ASN A 36 4.27 -15.89 -3.21
N VAL A 37 4.14 -14.88 -4.06
CA VAL A 37 3.83 -13.51 -3.63
C VAL A 37 2.37 -13.38 -3.25
N ILE A 38 2.11 -12.76 -2.10
CA ILE A 38 0.75 -12.55 -1.58
C ILE A 38 0.50 -11.05 -1.39
N ILE A 39 -0.60 -10.54 -1.95
CA ILE A 39 -1.09 -9.17 -1.72
C ILE A 39 -2.26 -9.24 -0.73
N SER A 40 -2.11 -8.59 0.42
CA SER A 40 -3.10 -8.63 1.51
C SER A 40 -3.60 -7.24 1.86
N ALA A 41 -4.89 -7.11 2.15
CA ALA A 41 -5.46 -5.90 2.73
C ALA A 41 -5.00 -5.70 4.18
N THR A 42 -4.74 -4.45 4.56
CA THR A 42 -4.36 -4.09 5.94
C THR A 42 -5.56 -3.79 6.84
N GLY A 43 -6.71 -3.48 6.24
CA GLY A 43 -7.88 -2.97 6.95
C GLY A 43 -7.90 -1.46 7.17
N GLU A 44 -6.91 -0.73 6.66
CA GLU A 44 -6.87 0.74 6.71
C GLU A 44 -7.88 1.39 5.75
N ALA A 45 -8.38 2.55 6.13
CA ALA A 45 -9.25 3.38 5.30
C ALA A 45 -8.43 4.18 4.27
N PRO A 46 -9.02 4.53 3.09
CA PRO A 46 -8.35 5.34 2.09
C PRO A 46 -8.12 6.79 2.58
N ALA A 47 -7.26 7.52 1.89
CA ALA A 47 -6.91 8.90 2.21
C ALA A 47 -8.00 9.92 1.85
N PHE A 48 -8.92 9.58 0.94
CA PHE A 48 -10.10 10.37 0.56
C PHE A 48 -11.16 9.46 -0.07
N ASP A 49 -12.38 9.99 -0.22
CA ASP A 49 -13.50 9.29 -0.84
C ASP A 49 -13.41 9.31 -2.38
N ASP A 50 -13.45 8.14 -3.03
CA ASP A 50 -13.49 8.05 -4.49
C ASP A 50 -14.12 6.76 -4.99
N SER A 51 -15.43 6.82 -5.20
CA SER A 51 -16.22 5.71 -5.76
C SER A 51 -16.55 5.91 -7.25
N SER A 52 -15.71 6.66 -7.98
CA SER A 52 -16.00 7.08 -9.35
C SER A 52 -15.77 5.98 -10.40
N LEU A 53 -15.00 4.93 -10.06
CA LEU A 53 -14.59 3.87 -10.98
C LEU A 53 -15.29 2.54 -10.73
N PHE A 54 -15.41 1.76 -11.80
CA PHE A 54 -15.95 0.41 -11.77
C PHE A 54 -14.86 -0.62 -11.45
N MET A 55 -15.29 -1.78 -10.95
CA MET A 55 -14.42 -2.94 -10.68
C MET A 55 -13.54 -3.34 -11.87
N SER A 56 -14.02 -3.12 -13.10
CA SER A 56 -13.28 -3.39 -14.34
C SER A 56 -12.13 -2.42 -14.62
N SER A 57 -12.12 -1.26 -13.97
CA SER A 57 -10.99 -0.32 -14.01
C SER A 57 -9.92 -0.66 -12.97
N GLY A 58 -10.33 -1.24 -11.84
CA GLY A 58 -9.42 -1.72 -10.81
C GLY A 58 -8.70 -0.62 -10.03
N VAL A 59 -7.56 -0.98 -9.44
CA VAL A 59 -6.60 -0.06 -8.82
C VAL A 59 -5.18 -0.42 -9.26
N SER A 60 -4.32 0.59 -9.38
CA SER A 60 -2.92 0.40 -9.75
C SER A 60 -1.98 0.64 -8.57
N LEU A 61 -1.08 -0.32 -8.37
CA LEU A 61 0.05 -0.26 -7.45
C LEU A 61 1.24 0.30 -8.23
N LEU A 62 1.50 1.59 -8.08
CA LEU A 62 2.52 2.27 -8.88
C LEU A 62 3.93 1.97 -8.36
N GLY A 63 4.83 1.56 -9.24
CA GLY A 63 6.23 1.25 -8.96
C GLY A 63 6.44 0.00 -8.11
N LEU A 64 5.53 -0.97 -8.19
CA LEU A 64 5.62 -2.22 -7.43
C LEU A 64 6.86 -3.04 -7.80
N PHE A 65 7.26 -3.01 -9.07
CA PHE A 65 8.45 -3.70 -9.57
C PHE A 65 9.61 -2.71 -9.79
N GLU A 66 10.85 -3.20 -9.75
CA GLU A 66 12.05 -2.46 -10.14
C GLU A 66 12.49 -2.78 -11.56
N GLY A 67 13.14 -1.82 -12.21
CA GLY A 67 13.78 -2.00 -13.51
C GLY A 67 12.92 -1.53 -14.68
N MET A 68 12.97 -2.24 -15.81
CA MET A 68 12.09 -1.99 -16.96
C MET A 68 11.43 -3.28 -17.49
N GLY A 69 11.45 -4.37 -16.70
CA GLY A 69 11.61 -5.70 -17.28
C GLY A 69 10.62 -6.77 -16.85
N PHE A 70 9.59 -6.45 -16.08
CA PHE A 70 8.55 -7.43 -15.80
C PHE A 70 7.33 -7.13 -16.66
N GLU A 71 6.90 -8.08 -17.48
CA GLU A 71 5.72 -7.94 -18.33
C GLU A 71 4.82 -9.16 -18.17
N ILE A 72 3.61 -8.91 -17.71
CA ILE A 72 2.51 -9.86 -17.72
C ILE A 72 1.84 -9.70 -19.10
N LEU A 73 2.42 -10.36 -20.11
CA LEU A 73 1.98 -10.23 -21.52
C LEU A 73 0.51 -10.59 -21.75
N VAL A 74 -0.10 -11.34 -20.83
CA VAL A 74 -1.52 -11.70 -20.83
C VAL A 74 -2.05 -11.53 -19.43
N PRO A 75 -3.17 -10.78 -19.22
CA PRO A 75 -3.74 -10.60 -17.89
C PRO A 75 -3.86 -11.92 -17.14
N ALA A 76 -3.23 -11.99 -15.98
CA ALA A 76 -3.17 -13.23 -15.21
C ALA A 76 -4.37 -13.34 -14.28
N THR A 77 -4.96 -14.52 -14.17
CA THR A 77 -6.07 -14.75 -13.23
C THR A 77 -5.58 -14.68 -11.79
N ILE A 78 -6.23 -13.87 -10.97
CA ILE A 78 -6.06 -13.86 -9.52
C ILE A 78 -7.02 -14.89 -8.93
N ALA A 79 -6.49 -15.81 -8.13
CA ALA A 79 -7.27 -16.58 -7.17
C ALA A 79 -7.20 -15.87 -5.80
N GLY A 80 -8.22 -16.03 -4.95
CA GLY A 80 -8.29 -15.40 -3.63
C GLY A 80 -9.55 -14.57 -3.41
N ASN A 81 -9.53 -13.70 -2.42
CA ASN A 81 -10.68 -12.88 -2.00
C ASN A 81 -10.33 -11.39 -1.80
N LEU A 82 -9.22 -10.91 -2.37
CA LEU A 82 -8.88 -9.49 -2.32
C LEU A 82 -9.96 -8.68 -3.05
N ALA A 83 -10.68 -7.82 -2.32
CA ALA A 83 -11.80 -7.04 -2.85
C ALA A 83 -11.76 -5.60 -2.30
N PRO A 84 -12.18 -4.59 -3.08
CA PRO A 84 -12.41 -3.26 -2.53
C PRO A 84 -13.66 -3.26 -1.64
N ALA A 85 -13.81 -2.22 -0.81
CA ALA A 85 -14.98 -2.07 0.06
C ALA A 85 -16.29 -2.11 -0.76
N GLY A 86 -17.36 -2.56 -0.10
CA GLY A 86 -18.70 -2.63 -0.69
C GLY A 86 -18.90 -3.69 -1.78
N ASN A 87 -17.89 -4.50 -2.12
CA ASN A 87 -17.98 -5.51 -3.18
C ASN A 87 -17.84 -6.93 -2.61
N ALA A 88 -18.81 -7.80 -2.96
CA ALA A 88 -18.78 -9.21 -2.58
C ALA A 88 -17.87 -10.07 -3.47
N VAL A 89 -17.47 -9.54 -4.63
CA VAL A 89 -16.60 -10.21 -5.60
C VAL A 89 -15.24 -9.52 -5.59
N GLY A 90 -14.18 -10.30 -5.39
CA GLY A 90 -12.81 -9.80 -5.41
C GLY A 90 -12.28 -9.54 -6.82
N TYR A 91 -11.14 -8.87 -6.87
CA TYR A 91 -10.35 -8.78 -8.09
C TYR A 91 -9.95 -10.17 -8.58
N ASN A 92 -10.00 -10.36 -9.89
CA ASN A 92 -9.76 -11.64 -10.54
C ASN A 92 -8.68 -11.57 -11.64
N ARG A 93 -8.07 -10.40 -11.86
CA ARG A 93 -7.04 -10.19 -12.89
C ARG A 93 -5.92 -9.26 -12.44
N PHE A 94 -4.70 -9.59 -12.86
CA PHE A 94 -3.51 -8.72 -12.86
C PHE A 94 -3.11 -8.35 -14.28
N ASP A 95 -2.62 -7.13 -14.48
CA ASP A 95 -2.01 -6.69 -15.73
C ASP A 95 -1.07 -5.50 -15.45
N ASN A 96 0.06 -5.42 -16.14
CA ASN A 96 0.99 -4.30 -16.09
C ASN A 96 1.37 -3.74 -17.47
N THR A 97 0.62 -4.13 -18.50
CA THR A 97 0.84 -3.75 -19.90
C THR A 97 -0.20 -2.76 -20.43
N PHE A 98 -1.13 -2.31 -19.57
CA PHE A 98 -2.07 -1.25 -19.93
C PHE A 98 -1.34 0.01 -20.41
N GLU A 99 -1.88 0.66 -21.45
CA GLU A 99 -1.26 1.80 -22.15
C GLU A 99 -0.85 2.98 -21.25
N ASN A 100 -1.49 3.13 -20.10
CA ASN A 100 -1.25 4.22 -19.15
C ASN A 100 -0.35 3.83 -17.98
N LEU A 101 0.12 2.58 -17.95
CA LEU A 101 1.02 2.05 -16.93
C LEU A 101 2.43 1.92 -17.48
N THR A 102 3.39 1.98 -16.57
CA THR A 102 4.76 1.54 -16.85
C THR A 102 4.89 0.04 -16.55
N PRO A 103 5.87 -0.67 -17.14
CA PRO A 103 6.14 -2.07 -16.80
C PRO A 103 6.40 -2.32 -15.30
N ASN A 104 6.67 -1.26 -14.54
CA ASN A 104 6.94 -1.32 -13.10
C ASN A 104 5.68 -1.22 -12.23
N ASP A 105 4.54 -0.87 -12.82
CA ASP A 105 3.28 -0.77 -12.11
C ASP A 105 2.55 -2.12 -12.13
N LEU A 106 1.54 -2.30 -11.28
CA LEU A 106 0.65 -3.45 -11.34
C LEU A 106 -0.80 -3.00 -11.18
N ASN A 107 -1.64 -3.25 -12.18
CA ASN A 107 -3.08 -3.05 -12.05
C ASN A 107 -3.78 -4.34 -11.64
N ILE A 108 -4.69 -4.21 -10.68
CA ILE A 108 -5.49 -5.30 -10.13
C ILE A 108 -6.95 -4.94 -10.38
N PHE A 109 -7.69 -5.80 -11.07
CA PHE A 109 -9.05 -5.49 -11.52
C PHE A 109 -9.93 -6.74 -11.58
N ALA A 110 -11.24 -6.54 -11.81
CA ALA A 110 -12.18 -7.62 -12.05
C ALA A 110 -12.76 -7.55 -13.46
N ASP A 111 -12.44 -8.54 -14.30
CA ASP A 111 -13.00 -8.68 -15.63
C ASP A 111 -14.37 -9.38 -15.59
N GLY A 112 -15.30 -8.93 -16.44
CA GLY A 112 -16.66 -9.46 -16.53
C GLY A 112 -17.56 -9.20 -15.31
N VAL A 113 -17.08 -8.46 -14.31
CA VAL A 113 -17.81 -8.13 -13.07
C VAL A 113 -18.31 -6.69 -13.13
N GLY A 114 -19.62 -6.50 -13.00
CA GLY A 114 -20.21 -5.18 -12.83
C GLY A 114 -20.18 -4.74 -11.36
N GLY A 115 -20.04 -3.44 -11.11
CA GLY A 115 -20.05 -2.86 -9.77
C GLY A 115 -19.12 -1.65 -9.65
N GLN A 116 -19.46 -0.72 -8.76
CA GLN A 116 -18.58 0.39 -8.41
C GLN A 116 -17.62 -0.04 -7.30
N GLN A 117 -16.37 0.41 -7.39
CA GLN A 117 -15.44 0.33 -6.28
C GLN A 117 -15.87 1.37 -5.26
N LEU A 118 -15.96 1.01 -3.98
CA LEU A 118 -16.28 1.95 -2.91
C LEU A 118 -15.01 2.23 -2.11
N PHE A 119 -14.60 3.49 -2.08
CA PHE A 119 -13.51 3.95 -1.22
C PHE A 119 -14.07 5.11 -0.38
N ASP A 120 -14.33 4.84 0.90
CA ASP A 120 -14.85 5.77 1.90
C ASP A 120 -13.83 5.89 3.03
N ILE A 121 -13.45 7.11 3.44
CA ILE A 121 -12.46 7.37 4.49
C ILE A 121 -12.82 6.82 5.87
N ASN A 122 -14.06 6.40 6.08
CA ASN A 122 -14.55 5.84 7.34
C ASN A 122 -14.59 4.31 7.34
N GLU A 123 -14.32 3.67 6.20
CA GLU A 123 -14.36 2.21 6.06
C GLU A 123 -13.04 1.66 5.49
N PRO A 124 -12.67 0.40 5.81
CA PRO A 124 -11.49 -0.22 5.21
C PRO A 124 -11.55 -0.22 3.68
N ALA A 125 -10.48 0.24 3.01
CA ALA A 125 -10.44 0.36 1.55
C ALA A 125 -10.54 -0.99 0.84
N PHE A 126 -9.93 -2.03 1.43
CA PHE A 126 -9.89 -3.38 0.90
C PHE A 126 -10.14 -4.40 2.01
N SER A 127 -10.51 -5.62 1.59
CA SER A 127 -10.58 -6.79 2.44
C SER A 127 -9.95 -8.00 1.75
N GLY A 128 -9.58 -9.00 2.54
CA GLY A 128 -9.05 -10.26 2.02
C GLY A 128 -7.60 -10.19 1.53
N ALA A 129 -7.22 -11.23 0.78
CA ALA A 129 -5.90 -11.39 0.20
C ALA A 129 -5.98 -12.19 -1.10
N THR A 130 -4.94 -12.07 -1.92
CA THR A 130 -4.76 -12.97 -3.05
C THR A 130 -4.27 -14.34 -2.58
N SER A 131 -4.54 -15.37 -3.36
CA SER A 131 -3.74 -16.59 -3.31
C SER A 131 -2.32 -16.27 -3.80
N PRO A 132 -1.32 -17.10 -3.45
CA PRO A 132 0.04 -16.90 -3.92
C PRO A 132 0.10 -16.81 -5.44
N PHE A 133 0.86 -15.84 -5.93
CA PHE A 133 1.13 -15.63 -7.34
C PHE A 133 2.62 -15.72 -7.64
N ASP A 134 2.95 -16.29 -8.80
CA ASP A 134 4.33 -16.43 -9.23
C ASP A 134 4.80 -15.16 -9.97
N PHE A 135 5.59 -14.36 -9.27
CA PHE A 135 6.33 -13.23 -9.80
C PHE A 135 7.85 -13.52 -9.84
N SER A 136 8.27 -14.78 -10.02
CA SER A 136 9.70 -15.17 -10.05
C SER A 136 10.52 -14.50 -11.14
N GLY A 137 9.88 -14.02 -12.21
CA GLY A 137 10.50 -13.20 -13.25
C GLY A 137 10.57 -11.71 -12.93
N ALA A 138 9.94 -11.25 -11.85
CA ALA A 138 9.92 -9.85 -11.45
C ALA A 138 11.06 -9.52 -10.48
N VAL A 139 11.51 -8.27 -10.52
CA VAL A 139 12.40 -7.71 -9.49
C VAL A 139 11.56 -6.81 -8.61
N PHE A 140 11.59 -7.04 -7.30
CA PHE A 140 10.89 -6.21 -6.33
C PHE A 140 11.87 -5.24 -5.64
N PRO A 141 11.39 -4.05 -5.27
CA PRO A 141 12.15 -3.17 -4.38
C PRO A 141 12.47 -3.81 -3.02
N PRO A 142 13.45 -3.28 -2.28
CA PRO A 142 13.79 -3.77 -0.95
C PRO A 142 12.59 -3.77 0.00
N VAL A 143 12.56 -4.73 0.91
CA VAL A 143 11.57 -4.78 2.00
C VAL A 143 11.50 -3.44 2.74
N GLY A 144 10.27 -3.01 3.04
CA GLY A 144 9.98 -1.72 3.66
C GLY A 144 9.68 -0.61 2.66
N THR A 145 10.00 -0.80 1.37
CA THR A 145 9.62 0.13 0.30
C THR A 145 8.11 0.21 0.17
N SER A 146 7.60 1.41 -0.13
CA SER A 146 6.19 1.68 -0.36
C SER A 146 6.00 2.53 -1.61
N GLY A 147 4.88 2.33 -2.30
CA GLY A 147 4.47 3.16 -3.43
C GLY A 147 2.98 3.51 -3.35
N ARG A 148 2.52 4.31 -4.31
CA ARG A 148 1.14 4.83 -4.33
C ARG A 148 0.18 3.77 -4.84
N ILE A 149 -1.02 3.74 -4.25
CA ILE A 149 -2.19 3.08 -4.83
C ILE A 149 -3.08 4.16 -5.41
N VAL A 150 -3.42 4.03 -6.68
CA VAL A 150 -4.30 4.95 -7.39
C VAL A 150 -5.53 4.21 -7.90
N ASN A 151 -6.65 4.92 -8.03
CA ASN A 151 -7.86 4.35 -8.59
C ASN A 151 -7.72 4.23 -10.11
N GLY A 152 -7.97 3.03 -10.65
CA GLY A 152 -7.85 2.70 -12.08
C GLY A 152 -6.41 2.60 -12.58
N ILE A 153 -6.25 2.76 -13.90
CA ILE A 153 -4.97 2.66 -14.63
C ILE A 153 -4.30 4.02 -14.91
N ASN A 154 -4.79 5.11 -14.30
CA ASN A 154 -4.23 6.45 -14.53
C ASN A 154 -3.28 6.84 -13.39
N PRO A 155 -1.95 6.87 -13.58
CA PRO A 155 -0.99 7.20 -12.52
C PRO A 155 -1.08 8.66 -12.03
N GLN A 156 -1.76 9.52 -12.79
CA GLN A 156 -2.07 10.90 -12.42
C GLN A 156 -3.37 11.03 -11.61
N SER A 157 -4.13 9.94 -11.42
CA SER A 157 -5.33 9.99 -10.60
C SER A 157 -5.00 10.15 -9.11
N SER A 158 -6.04 10.45 -8.35
CA SER A 158 -5.93 10.70 -6.92
C SER A 158 -5.44 9.45 -6.18
N THR A 159 -4.63 9.64 -5.15
CA THR A 159 -3.98 8.54 -4.40
C THR A 159 -4.79 8.05 -3.22
N LEU A 160 -5.43 6.90 -3.39
CA LEU A 160 -6.21 6.24 -2.33
C LEU A 160 -5.36 5.94 -1.10
N GLY A 161 -4.10 5.56 -1.30
CA GLY A 161 -3.17 5.27 -0.20
C GLY A 161 -1.86 4.73 -0.72
N SER A 162 -1.27 3.80 0.01
CA SER A 162 0.01 3.19 -0.34
C SER A 162 -0.01 1.68 -0.23
N TRP A 163 0.81 1.02 -1.03
CA TRP A 163 1.20 -0.37 -0.82
C TRP A 163 2.56 -0.38 -0.12
N GLN A 164 2.87 -1.47 0.59
CA GLN A 164 4.18 -1.65 1.21
C GLN A 164 4.70 -3.08 1.03
N ILE A 165 5.98 -3.23 0.70
CA ILE A 165 6.66 -4.52 0.70
C ILE A 165 6.98 -4.91 2.14
N VAL A 166 6.50 -6.07 2.54
CA VAL A 166 6.75 -6.65 3.87
C VAL A 166 7.45 -7.99 3.71
N PRO A 167 8.24 -8.42 4.71
CA PRO A 167 8.44 -9.85 4.85
C PRO A 167 7.10 -10.49 5.22
N ALA A 168 6.93 -11.77 4.90
CA ALA A 168 5.87 -12.60 5.47
C ALA A 168 5.84 -12.37 6.98
N PRO A 169 4.67 -12.41 7.64
CA PRO A 169 4.61 -12.50 9.10
C PRO A 169 5.23 -13.83 9.56
N GLY A 170 6.56 -13.88 9.56
CA GLY A 170 7.40 -14.97 10.01
C GLY A 170 8.10 -14.53 11.28
N SER A 171 7.47 -14.82 12.42
CA SER A 171 8.13 -15.16 13.70
C SER A 171 9.05 -14.14 14.41
N ILE A 172 9.46 -13.02 13.80
CA ILE A 172 10.34 -12.05 14.46
C ILE A 172 9.60 -11.27 15.57
N ALA A 173 8.27 -11.18 15.48
CA ALA A 173 7.44 -10.58 16.54
C ALA A 173 7.46 -11.36 17.88
N LEU A 174 7.95 -12.61 17.91
CA LEU A 174 8.04 -13.40 19.15
C LEU A 174 9.43 -13.38 19.81
N ALA A 175 10.45 -12.80 19.18
CA ALA A 175 11.80 -12.74 19.77
C ALA A 175 12.00 -11.52 20.70
N ALA A 176 11.19 -10.46 20.56
CA ALA A 176 11.36 -9.22 21.32
C ALA A 176 11.06 -9.34 22.83
N PRO A 177 10.07 -10.12 23.34
CA PRO A 177 9.80 -10.14 24.78
C PRO A 177 10.66 -11.13 25.58
N LEU A 178 11.33 -12.11 24.96
CA LEU A 178 12.14 -13.10 25.70
C LEU A 178 13.53 -12.57 26.10
N ALA A 179 14.10 -11.62 25.34
CA ALA A 179 15.37 -10.99 25.69
C ALA A 179 15.26 -10.14 26.97
N CYS A 180 14.10 -9.54 27.24
CA CYS A 180 13.86 -8.73 28.43
C CYS A 180 13.69 -9.57 29.72
N LEU A 181 13.28 -10.85 29.60
CA LEU A 181 13.14 -11.76 30.75
C LEU A 181 14.47 -12.42 31.16
N ALA A 182 15.39 -12.64 30.22
CA ALA A 182 16.70 -13.24 30.53
C ALA A 182 17.64 -12.28 31.29
N LEU A 183 17.47 -10.97 31.13
CA LEU A 183 18.30 -9.95 31.80
C LEU A 183 17.89 -9.67 33.26
N ARG A 184 16.71 -10.12 33.71
CA ARG A 184 16.23 -9.86 35.09
C ARG A 184 16.65 -10.92 36.10
N ARG A 185 17.26 -12.02 35.68
CA ARG A 185 17.69 -13.14 36.55
C ARG A 185 19.18 -13.16 36.90
N ARG A 186 19.96 -12.16 36.50
CA ARG A 186 21.39 -12.00 36.85
C ARG A 186 21.67 -10.73 37.67
N ARG A 187 20.86 -10.48 38.69
CA ARG A 187 21.24 -9.61 39.81
C ARG A 187 20.90 -10.32 41.11
#